data_AF-A0A8T5FZV4-F1
#
_entry.id   AF-A0A8T5FZV4-F1
#
_cell.length_a   1.000
_cell.length_b   1.000
_cell.length_c   1.000
_cell.angle_alpha   90.00
_cell.angle_beta   90.00
_cell.angle_gamma   90.00
#
_symmetry.space_group_name_H-M   'P 1'
#
loop_
_entity.id
_entity.type
_entity.pdbx_description
1 polymer ?
#
loop_
_entity_poly.entity_id
_entity_poly.type
_entity_poly.pdbx_seq_one_letter_code
_entity_poly.pdbx_strand_id
1 'polypeptide(L)'
;MFAIQWRMVKAITIISYIFIIFNLPFNPATSSIILFGLIAFWSRLPGVGTPPPGDWLAMLDVVDIFSLIIAINISGMKGAIFSLVINISSRVVGSFPSWISVLKDTVAQFVVCLIVPFIYNLVGQNIIVTTIWYSILRFIIVFALRVFYAESPWFFAVFAIIGAGIVQAFINSFYAGLFGNFFDNLLKSGIKFSWILFLFATVVIFLIKYFSENKMALNNIRKIVS
;
A
#
# COMPACT_ATOMS: atom_id res chain seq x y z
N MET A 1 -19.89 8.54 -1.39
CA MET A 1 -19.91 8.30 0.07
C MET A 1 -18.88 7.22 0.36
N PHE A 2 -17.83 7.49 1.16
CA PHE A 2 -16.83 6.48 1.47
C PHE A 2 -17.44 5.38 2.33
N ALA A 3 -17.64 4.21 1.74
CA ALA A 3 -18.24 3.06 2.41
C ALA A 3 -17.10 2.18 2.96
N ILE A 4 -16.64 2.55 4.16
CA ILE A 4 -15.53 1.91 4.88
C ILE A 4 -16.04 1.47 6.25
N GLN A 5 -15.70 0.23 6.64
CA GLN A 5 -16.01 -0.30 7.96
C GLN A 5 -15.07 0.27 9.03
N TRP A 6 -15.28 1.53 9.44
CA TRP A 6 -14.41 2.26 10.37
C TRP A 6 -14.15 1.57 11.71
N ARG A 7 -15.06 0.71 12.18
CA ARG A 7 -14.84 -0.11 13.38
C ARG A 7 -13.67 -1.09 13.20
N MET A 8 -13.60 -1.76 12.05
CA MET A 8 -12.50 -2.67 11.72
C MET A 8 -11.19 -1.90 11.48
N VAL A 9 -11.23 -0.76 10.78
CA VAL A 9 -10.06 0.12 10.61
C VAL A 9 -9.43 0.47 11.97
N LYS A 10 -10.25 0.91 12.93
CA LYS A 10 -9.81 1.26 14.28
C LYS A 10 -9.22 0.07 15.01
N ALA A 11 -9.86 -1.09 14.96
CA ALA A 11 -9.36 -2.31 15.60
C ALA A 11 -7.99 -2.72 15.05
N ILE A 12 -7.86 -2.84 13.72
CA ILE A 12 -6.58 -3.18 13.06
C ILE A 12 -5.51 -2.18 13.45
N THR A 13 -5.81 -0.88 13.38
CA THR A 13 -4.88 0.19 13.71
C THR A 13 -4.36 0.10 15.15
N ILE A 14 -5.25 -0.04 16.12
CA ILE A 14 -4.89 -0.10 17.54
C ILE A 14 -4.09 -1.38 17.83
N ILE A 15 -4.55 -2.52 17.32
CA ILE A 15 -3.87 -3.81 17.49
C ILE A 15 -2.46 -3.73 16.92
N SER A 16 -2.29 -3.30 15.67
CA SER A 16 -0.98 -3.14 15.03
C SER A 16 -0.09 -2.18 15.82
N TYR A 17 -0.62 -1.04 16.30
CA TYR A 17 0.16 -0.08 17.08
C TYR A 17 0.64 -0.64 18.42
N ILE A 18 -0.20 -1.38 19.14
CA ILE A 18 0.19 -2.08 20.37
C ILE A 18 1.28 -3.11 20.07
N PHE A 19 1.10 -3.91 19.01
CA PHE A 19 2.10 -4.89 18.58
C PHE A 19 3.44 -4.25 18.21
N ILE A 20 3.45 -3.05 17.60
CA ILE A 20 4.68 -2.31 17.28
C ILE A 20 5.45 -1.97 18.56
N ILE A 21 4.77 -1.35 19.54
CA ILE A 21 5.38 -0.92 20.81
C ILE A 21 5.89 -2.14 21.58
N PHE A 22 5.07 -3.18 21.69
CA PHE A 22 5.42 -4.36 22.46
C PHE A 22 6.59 -5.15 21.84
N ASN A 23 6.65 -5.28 20.51
CA ASN A 23 7.75 -5.97 19.84
C ASN A 23 9.02 -5.14 19.74
N LEU A 24 8.96 -3.82 19.89
CA LEU A 24 10.10 -2.93 19.68
C LEU A 24 11.35 -3.32 20.49
N PRO A 25 11.28 -3.62 21.80
CA PRO A 25 12.46 -4.02 22.57
C PRO A 25 13.00 -5.41 22.22
N PHE A 26 12.18 -6.29 21.64
CA PHE A 26 12.55 -7.69 21.39
C PHE A 26 13.01 -7.93 19.94
N ASN A 27 12.31 -7.33 18.98
CA ASN A 27 12.57 -7.50 17.55
C ASN A 27 12.20 -6.22 16.77
N PRO A 28 13.12 -5.24 16.71
CA PRO A 28 12.91 -3.98 16.00
C PRO A 28 12.59 -4.16 14.50
N ALA A 29 13.12 -5.20 13.86
CA ALA A 29 12.87 -5.47 12.45
C ALA A 29 11.40 -5.86 12.22
N THR A 30 10.85 -6.74 13.06
CA THR A 30 9.42 -7.10 13.00
C THR A 30 8.53 -5.90 13.32
N SER A 31 8.87 -5.08 14.33
CA SER A 31 8.14 -3.84 14.59
C SER A 31 8.15 -2.89 13.41
N SER A 32 9.25 -2.83 12.66
CA SER A 32 9.36 -2.01 11.45
C SER A 32 8.46 -2.53 10.33
N ILE A 33 8.41 -3.85 10.13
CA ILE A 33 7.52 -4.47 9.14
C ILE A 33 6.05 -4.21 9.50
N ILE A 34 5.67 -4.31 10.77
CA ILE A 34 4.30 -4.01 11.22
C ILE A 34 3.99 -2.51 11.04
N LEU A 35 4.96 -1.62 11.32
CA LEU A 35 4.81 -0.18 11.09
C LEU A 35 4.63 0.15 9.61
N PHE A 36 5.43 -0.44 8.73
CA PHE A 36 5.25 -0.33 7.28
C PHE A 36 3.87 -0.82 6.89
N GLY A 37 3.44 -1.98 7.41
CA GLY A 37 2.12 -2.54 7.15
C GLY A 37 0.98 -1.63 7.58
N LEU A 38 1.09 -0.98 8.74
CA LEU A 38 0.08 -0.04 9.23
C LEU A 38 -0.08 1.17 8.31
N ILE A 39 1.03 1.76 7.88
CA ILE A 39 1.02 2.92 6.97
C ILE A 39 0.50 2.52 5.59
N ALA A 40 0.92 1.36 5.09
CA ALA A 40 0.50 0.83 3.80
C ALA A 40 -0.99 0.43 3.79
N PHE A 41 -1.50 -0.07 4.93
CA PHE A 41 -2.93 -0.29 5.11
C PHE A 41 -3.72 1.02 5.03
N TRP A 42 -3.25 2.08 5.69
CA TRP A 42 -3.91 3.40 5.63
C TRP A 42 -3.87 4.02 4.22
N SER A 43 -2.76 3.88 3.49
CA SER A 43 -2.66 4.44 2.13
C SER A 43 -3.71 3.85 1.18
N ARG A 44 -4.13 2.61 1.41
CA ARG A 44 -5.17 1.94 0.60
C ARG A 44 -6.62 2.27 0.98
N LEU A 45 -6.87 2.84 2.17
CA LEU A 45 -8.24 3.11 2.64
C LEU A 45 -9.09 3.98 1.69
N PRO A 46 -8.57 5.07 1.08
CA PRO A 46 -9.33 5.87 0.12
C PRO A 46 -9.81 5.06 -1.09
N GLY A 47 -8.99 4.12 -1.56
CA GLY A 47 -9.28 3.29 -2.73
C GLY A 47 -10.24 2.13 -2.50
N VAL A 48 -10.47 1.73 -1.25
CA VAL A 48 -11.43 0.65 -0.93
C VAL A 48 -12.82 1.18 -0.55
N GLY A 49 -12.92 2.46 -0.24
CA GLY A 49 -14.19 3.11 0.13
C GLY A 49 -14.96 3.71 -1.03
N THR A 50 -14.40 3.71 -2.25
CA THR A 50 -15.00 4.31 -3.44
C THR A 50 -15.54 3.22 -4.37
N PRO A 51 -16.79 3.32 -4.86
CA PRO A 51 -17.32 2.37 -5.84
C PRO A 51 -16.65 2.58 -7.21
N PRO A 52 -16.63 1.55 -8.08
CA PRO A 52 -16.17 1.69 -9.45
C PRO A 52 -16.92 2.84 -10.17
N PRO A 53 -16.24 3.65 -11.01
CA PRO A 53 -14.85 3.54 -11.43
C PRO A 53 -13.82 4.17 -10.46
N GLY A 54 -14.22 4.64 -9.27
CA GLY A 54 -13.36 5.32 -8.29
C GLY A 54 -12.18 4.52 -7.73
N ASP A 55 -12.07 3.24 -8.10
CA ASP A 55 -10.99 2.32 -7.74
C ASP A 55 -9.59 2.82 -8.14
N TRP A 56 -9.45 3.83 -9.01
CA TRP A 56 -8.15 4.44 -9.32
C TRP A 56 -7.49 5.08 -8.10
N LEU A 57 -8.26 5.48 -7.08
CA LEU A 57 -7.71 5.89 -5.78
C LEU A 57 -7.04 4.73 -5.01
N ALA A 58 -7.30 3.47 -5.39
CA ALA A 58 -6.61 2.30 -4.85
C ALA A 58 -5.16 2.17 -5.33
N MET A 59 -4.71 3.07 -6.20
CA MET A 59 -3.35 3.11 -6.74
C MET A 59 -2.42 4.04 -5.96
N LEU A 60 -2.93 4.75 -4.94
CA LEU A 60 -2.12 5.48 -3.95
C LEU A 60 -1.44 4.48 -3.00
N ASP A 61 -0.38 3.85 -3.48
CA ASP A 61 0.03 2.57 -2.90
C ASP A 61 1.49 2.54 -2.43
N VAL A 62 1.71 3.10 -1.24
CA VAL A 62 3.00 2.97 -0.54
C VAL A 62 3.33 1.49 -0.23
N VAL A 63 2.35 0.57 -0.35
CA VAL A 63 2.57 -0.87 -0.25
C VAL A 63 3.61 -1.34 -1.26
N ASP A 64 3.62 -0.84 -2.49
CA ASP A 64 4.60 -1.24 -3.51
C ASP A 64 6.03 -0.95 -3.03
N ILE A 65 6.24 0.26 -2.50
CA ILE A 65 7.54 0.71 -2.00
C ILE A 65 7.98 -0.11 -0.78
N PHE A 66 7.10 -0.32 0.21
CA PHE A 66 7.44 -1.10 1.39
C PHE A 66 7.65 -2.59 1.09
N SER A 67 6.87 -3.17 0.18
CA SER A 67 7.03 -4.55 -0.27
C SER A 67 8.37 -4.73 -0.97
N LEU A 68 8.76 -3.77 -1.82
CA LEU A 68 10.07 -3.71 -2.47
C LEU A 68 11.21 -3.61 -1.45
N ILE A 69 11.10 -2.71 -0.46
CA ILE A 69 12.13 -2.55 0.59
C ILE A 69 12.30 -3.85 1.37
N ILE A 70 11.19 -4.52 1.72
CA ILE A 70 11.23 -5.81 2.44
C ILE A 70 11.80 -6.92 1.55
N ALA A 71 11.41 -6.96 0.28
CA ALA A 71 11.88 -7.95 -0.68
C ALA A 71 13.41 -7.88 -0.86
N ILE A 72 13.95 -6.68 -0.99
CA ILE A 72 15.38 -6.44 -1.19
C ILE A 72 16.19 -6.67 0.08
N ASN A 73 15.71 -6.19 1.25
CA ASN A 73 16.49 -6.23 2.48
C ASN A 73 16.38 -7.52 3.30
N ILE A 74 15.30 -8.30 3.14
CA ILE A 74 15.19 -9.60 3.81
C ILE A 74 15.10 -10.75 2.82
N SER A 75 14.07 -10.76 1.98
CA SER A 75 13.88 -11.78 0.93
C SER A 75 12.62 -11.48 0.14
N GLY A 76 12.63 -11.81 -1.16
CA GLY A 76 11.46 -11.69 -2.03
C GLY A 76 10.21 -12.37 -1.47
N MET A 77 10.37 -13.54 -0.83
CA MET A 77 9.25 -14.26 -0.19
C MET A 77 8.59 -13.47 0.94
N LYS A 78 9.37 -12.82 1.81
CA LYS A 78 8.79 -11.99 2.89
C LYS A 78 8.12 -10.73 2.35
N GLY A 79 8.67 -10.12 1.30
CA GLY A 79 8.01 -9.01 0.59
C GLY A 79 6.68 -9.44 -0.01
N ALA A 80 6.63 -10.63 -0.64
CA ALA A 80 5.43 -11.19 -1.25
C ALA A 80 4.34 -11.53 -0.21
N ILE A 81 4.71 -12.11 0.94
CA ILE A 81 3.78 -12.36 2.05
C ILE A 81 3.25 -11.03 2.60
N PHE A 82 4.11 -10.04 2.78
CA PHE A 82 3.71 -8.72 3.25
C PHE A 82 2.68 -8.08 2.31
N SER A 83 2.95 -8.04 1.00
CA SER A 83 2.05 -7.45 0.02
C SER A 83 0.69 -8.16 0.01
N LEU A 84 0.69 -9.51 0.08
CA LEU A 84 -0.51 -10.33 0.15
C LEU A 84 -1.38 -9.97 1.36
N VAL A 85 -0.77 -9.92 2.56
CA VAL A 85 -1.50 -9.63 3.80
C VAL A 85 -2.13 -8.24 3.73
N ILE A 86 -1.39 -7.22 3.24
CA ILE A 86 -1.92 -5.86 3.15
C ILE A 86 -3.00 -5.75 2.07
N ASN A 87 -2.88 -6.46 0.94
CA ASN A 87 -3.89 -6.42 -0.13
C ASN A 87 -5.22 -7.01 0.28
N ILE A 88 -5.18 -8.17 0.92
CA ILE A 88 -6.41 -8.81 1.40
C ILE A 88 -7.01 -8.00 2.56
N SER A 89 -6.21 -7.65 3.56
CA SER A 89 -6.72 -6.96 4.77
C SER A 89 -7.33 -5.59 4.48
N SER A 90 -6.72 -4.79 3.58
CA SER A 90 -7.29 -3.49 3.19
C SER A 90 -8.65 -3.63 2.50
N ARG A 91 -8.84 -4.68 1.68
CA ARG A 91 -10.06 -4.91 0.89
C ARG A 91 -11.22 -5.46 1.72
N VAL A 92 -10.94 -6.21 2.80
CA VAL A 92 -11.97 -6.69 3.75
C VAL A 92 -12.71 -5.53 4.42
N VAL A 93 -12.07 -4.37 4.55
CA VAL A 93 -12.63 -3.21 5.27
C VAL A 93 -13.42 -2.27 4.35
N GLY A 94 -13.31 -2.44 3.03
CA GLY A 94 -14.12 -1.72 2.04
C GLY A 94 -15.51 -2.34 1.85
N SER A 95 -16.48 -1.54 1.42
CA SER A 95 -17.85 -2.04 1.16
C SER A 95 -18.06 -2.61 -0.25
N PHE A 96 -17.14 -2.39 -1.19
CA PHE A 96 -17.29 -2.82 -2.59
C PHE A 96 -16.02 -3.46 -3.20
N PRO A 97 -15.44 -4.52 -2.60
CA PRO A 97 -14.25 -5.14 -3.17
C PRO A 97 -14.58 -5.96 -4.43
N SER A 98 -13.94 -5.63 -5.56
CA SER A 98 -13.86 -6.54 -6.71
C SER A 98 -12.85 -7.65 -6.43
N TRP A 99 -13.29 -8.78 -5.88
CA TRP A 99 -12.40 -9.86 -5.44
C TRP A 99 -11.56 -10.47 -6.57
N ILE A 100 -12.08 -10.53 -7.79
CA ILE A 100 -11.32 -11.04 -8.95
C ILE A 100 -10.16 -10.09 -9.27
N SER A 101 -10.40 -8.78 -9.28
CA SER A 101 -9.35 -7.77 -9.45
C SER A 101 -8.32 -7.83 -8.32
N VAL A 102 -8.77 -8.00 -7.07
CA VAL A 102 -7.88 -8.15 -5.89
C VAL A 102 -7.01 -9.40 -5.99
N LEU A 103 -7.56 -10.52 -6.45
CA LEU A 103 -6.79 -11.76 -6.63
C LEU A 103 -5.71 -11.59 -7.69
N LYS A 104 -6.04 -11.04 -8.87
CA LYS A 104 -5.05 -10.77 -9.93
C LYS A 104 -3.93 -9.88 -9.43
N ASP A 105 -4.30 -8.82 -8.72
CA ASP A 105 -3.35 -7.86 -8.18
C ASP A 105 -2.45 -8.46 -7.10
N THR A 106 -3.03 -9.31 -6.24
CA THR A 106 -2.29 -10.05 -5.21
C THR A 106 -1.30 -11.01 -5.82
N VAL A 107 -1.70 -11.79 -6.83
CA VAL A 107 -0.79 -12.70 -7.55
C VAL A 107 0.30 -11.92 -8.25
N ALA A 108 -0.04 -10.80 -8.91
CA ALA A 108 0.94 -9.95 -9.56
C ALA A 108 1.97 -9.40 -8.57
N GLN A 109 1.55 -8.77 -7.47
CA GLN A 109 2.46 -8.28 -6.43
C GLN A 109 3.33 -9.40 -5.85
N PHE A 110 2.73 -10.57 -5.61
CA PHE A 110 3.45 -11.72 -5.07
C PHE A 110 4.60 -12.15 -5.99
N VAL A 111 4.31 -12.33 -7.28
CA VAL A 111 5.32 -12.72 -8.28
C VAL A 111 6.37 -11.62 -8.47
N VAL A 112 5.95 -10.35 -8.56
CA VAL A 112 6.88 -9.22 -8.71
C VAL A 112 7.84 -9.15 -7.52
N CYS A 113 7.36 -9.30 -6.28
CA CYS A 113 8.22 -9.29 -5.08
C CYS A 113 9.30 -10.38 -5.10
N LEU A 114 9.04 -11.52 -5.73
CA LEU A 114 10.05 -12.58 -5.90
C LEU A 114 11.14 -12.20 -6.92
N ILE A 115 10.80 -11.39 -7.93
CA ILE A 115 11.70 -11.02 -9.04
C ILE A 115 12.48 -9.73 -8.71
N VAL A 116 11.88 -8.81 -7.97
CA VAL A 116 12.43 -7.46 -7.68
C VAL A 116 13.86 -7.43 -7.12
N PRO A 117 14.29 -8.34 -6.23
CA PRO A 117 15.68 -8.36 -5.76
C PRO A 117 16.69 -8.52 -6.91
N PHE A 118 16.34 -9.29 -7.95
CA PHE A 118 17.17 -9.46 -9.14
C PHE A 118 17.22 -8.18 -9.98
N ILE A 119 16.07 -7.53 -10.16
CA ILE A 119 15.97 -6.26 -10.91
C ILE A 119 16.78 -5.18 -10.24
N TYR A 120 16.67 -5.05 -8.91
CA TYR A 120 17.43 -4.06 -8.13
C TYR A 120 18.94 -4.18 -8.38
N ASN A 121 19.45 -5.41 -8.44
CA ASN A 121 20.85 -5.67 -8.76
C ASN A 121 21.20 -5.35 -10.23
N LEU A 122 20.30 -5.66 -11.17
CA LEU A 122 20.51 -5.38 -12.60
C LEU A 122 20.54 -3.89 -12.93
N VAL A 123 19.72 -3.07 -12.23
CA VAL A 123 19.63 -1.62 -12.48
C VAL A 123 20.60 -0.80 -11.65
N GLY A 124 21.64 -1.42 -11.09
CA GLY A 124 22.69 -0.74 -10.34
C GLY A 124 22.22 -0.18 -9.00
N GLN A 125 21.31 -0.88 -8.31
CA GLN A 125 20.84 -0.52 -6.97
C GLN A 125 20.10 0.84 -6.90
N ASN A 126 19.46 1.25 -7.99
CA ASN A 126 18.66 2.47 -8.04
C ASN A 126 17.20 2.20 -7.65
N ILE A 127 16.76 2.73 -6.52
CA ILE A 127 15.40 2.49 -5.99
C ILE A 127 14.29 3.09 -6.87
N ILE A 128 14.53 4.24 -7.49
CA ILE A 128 13.54 4.91 -8.35
C ILE A 128 13.31 4.06 -9.58
N VAL A 129 14.39 3.63 -10.25
CA VAL A 129 14.33 2.78 -11.43
C VAL A 129 13.71 1.42 -11.08
N THR A 130 14.05 0.85 -9.92
CA THR A 130 13.48 -0.43 -9.46
C THR A 130 11.98 -0.31 -9.20
N THR A 131 11.52 0.80 -8.62
CA THR A 131 10.08 1.06 -8.39
C THR A 131 9.32 1.19 -9.71
N ILE A 132 9.92 1.81 -10.73
CA ILE A 132 9.32 1.89 -12.07
C ILE A 132 9.18 0.48 -12.68
N TRP A 133 10.24 -0.33 -12.62
CA TRP A 133 10.20 -1.72 -13.08
C TRP A 133 9.20 -2.58 -12.31
N TYR A 134 9.09 -2.38 -11.00
CA TYR A 134 8.09 -3.03 -10.17
C TYR A 134 6.68 -2.79 -10.73
N SER A 135 6.33 -1.53 -11.01
CA SER A 135 5.01 -1.18 -11.56
C SER A 135 4.78 -1.76 -12.96
N ILE A 136 5.79 -1.70 -13.83
CA ILE A 136 5.71 -2.28 -15.19
C ILE A 136 5.47 -3.79 -15.13
N LEU A 137 6.20 -4.52 -14.29
CA LEU A 137 6.03 -5.98 -14.18
C LEU A 137 4.69 -6.36 -13.55
N ARG A 138 4.24 -5.63 -12.51
CA ARG A 138 2.93 -5.83 -11.91
C ARG A 138 1.84 -5.70 -12.98
N PHE A 139 1.94 -4.68 -13.83
CA PHE A 139 1.04 -4.47 -14.96
C PHE A 139 1.06 -5.63 -15.95
N ILE A 140 2.25 -6.07 -16.39
CA ILE A 140 2.39 -7.18 -17.34
C ILE A 140 1.74 -8.46 -16.79
N ILE A 141 1.93 -8.76 -15.50
CA ILE A 141 1.37 -9.96 -14.89
C ILE A 141 -0.14 -9.84 -14.72
N VAL A 142 -0.66 -8.68 -14.28
CA VAL A 142 -2.12 -8.45 -14.23
C VAL A 142 -2.76 -8.63 -15.60
N PHE A 143 -2.11 -8.13 -16.65
CA PHE A 143 -2.57 -8.31 -18.03
C PHE A 143 -2.57 -9.78 -18.45
N ALA A 144 -1.50 -10.52 -18.17
CA ALA A 144 -1.42 -11.95 -18.46
C ALA A 144 -2.50 -12.78 -17.72
N LEU A 145 -2.73 -12.48 -16.44
CA LEU A 145 -3.76 -13.14 -15.61
C LEU A 145 -5.18 -12.93 -16.12
N ARG A 146 -5.42 -11.92 -16.96
CA ARG A 146 -6.71 -11.69 -17.60
C ARG A 146 -7.16 -12.86 -18.47
N VAL A 147 -6.24 -13.57 -19.11
CA VAL A 147 -6.55 -14.74 -19.96
C VAL A 147 -7.35 -15.79 -19.17
N PHE A 148 -7.08 -15.92 -17.88
CA PHE A 148 -7.74 -16.89 -17.01
C PHE A 148 -9.00 -16.32 -16.31
N TYR A 149 -9.05 -15.00 -16.11
CA TYR A 149 -10.10 -14.33 -15.34
C TYR A 149 -10.58 -13.06 -16.05
N ALA A 150 -11.46 -13.16 -17.03
CA ALA A 150 -12.00 -11.99 -17.74
C ALA A 150 -13.16 -11.32 -16.94
N GLU A 151 -13.04 -10.03 -16.65
CA GLU A 151 -14.11 -9.23 -15.99
C GLU A 151 -14.86 -8.32 -16.96
N SER A 152 -14.29 -8.06 -18.15
CA SER A 152 -14.89 -7.18 -19.15
C SER A 152 -14.42 -7.53 -20.57
N PRO A 153 -15.10 -7.04 -21.63
CA PRO A 153 -14.67 -7.25 -23.01
C PRO A 153 -13.26 -6.70 -23.28
N TRP A 154 -12.53 -7.33 -24.21
CA TRP A 154 -11.13 -7.03 -24.54
C TRP A 154 -10.81 -5.58 -24.91
N PHE A 155 -11.79 -4.82 -25.42
CA PHE A 155 -11.56 -3.40 -25.71
C PHE A 155 -11.50 -2.58 -24.42
N PHE A 156 -12.57 -2.63 -23.61
CA PHE A 156 -12.65 -1.93 -22.32
C PHE A 156 -11.56 -2.37 -21.33
N ALA A 157 -11.16 -3.63 -21.43
CA ALA A 157 -10.02 -4.21 -20.75
C ALA A 157 -8.74 -3.40 -20.88
N VAL A 158 -8.35 -3.14 -22.12
CA VAL A 158 -7.06 -2.59 -22.51
C VAL A 158 -7.02 -1.13 -22.10
N PHE A 159 -8.11 -0.39 -22.34
CA PHE A 159 -8.24 0.99 -21.89
C PHE A 159 -8.20 1.11 -20.36
N ALA A 160 -8.94 0.26 -19.65
CA ALA A 160 -8.96 0.29 -18.18
C ALA A 160 -7.59 -0.07 -17.60
N ILE A 161 -6.95 -1.11 -18.13
CA ILE A 161 -5.63 -1.56 -17.69
C ILE A 161 -4.58 -0.48 -18.00
N ILE A 162 -4.48 0.01 -19.24
CA ILE A 162 -3.51 1.06 -19.61
C ILE A 162 -3.71 2.33 -18.78
N GLY A 163 -4.96 2.80 -18.62
CA GLY A 163 -5.26 3.96 -17.80
C GLY A 163 -4.83 3.75 -16.34
N ALA A 164 -5.19 2.61 -15.76
CA ALA A 164 -4.76 2.18 -14.43
C ALA A 164 -3.23 2.16 -14.28
N GLY A 165 -2.53 1.52 -15.23
CA GLY A 165 -1.07 1.41 -15.21
C GLY A 165 -0.37 2.76 -15.29
N ILE A 166 -0.86 3.68 -16.13
CA ILE A 166 -0.30 5.03 -16.26
C ILE A 166 -0.49 5.82 -14.95
N VAL A 167 -1.71 5.79 -14.39
CA VAL A 167 -2.01 6.48 -13.12
C VAL A 167 -1.15 5.93 -11.98
N GLN A 168 -1.02 4.61 -11.88
CA GLN A 168 -0.18 3.97 -10.88
C GLN A 168 1.30 4.33 -11.05
N ALA A 169 1.83 4.27 -12.28
CA ALA A 169 3.20 4.65 -12.56
C ALA A 169 3.47 6.12 -12.21
N PHE A 170 2.53 7.01 -12.51
CA PHE A 170 2.62 8.43 -12.16
C PHE A 170 2.65 8.63 -10.63
N ILE A 171 1.74 8.00 -9.91
CA ILE A 171 1.67 8.08 -8.45
C ILE A 171 2.93 7.53 -7.78
N ASN A 172 3.39 6.35 -8.21
CA ASN A 172 4.60 5.74 -7.67
C ASN A 172 5.83 6.58 -7.98
N SER A 173 5.90 7.18 -9.18
CA SER A 173 6.97 8.12 -9.55
C SER A 173 6.90 9.41 -8.73
N PHE A 174 5.70 9.91 -8.42
CA PHE A 174 5.50 11.07 -7.57
C PHE A 174 5.97 10.81 -6.13
N TYR A 175 5.61 9.66 -5.54
CA TYR A 175 6.10 9.26 -4.22
C TYR A 175 7.61 9.02 -4.21
N ALA A 176 8.14 8.36 -5.25
CA ALA A 176 9.57 8.15 -5.41
C ALA A 176 10.33 9.47 -5.62
N GLY A 177 9.71 10.49 -6.24
CA GLY A 177 10.29 11.82 -6.38
C GLY A 177 10.30 12.61 -5.07
N LEU A 178 9.17 12.66 -4.36
CA LEU A 178 9.03 13.41 -3.10
C LEU A 178 9.81 12.80 -1.93
N PHE A 179 9.80 11.47 -1.84
CA PHE A 179 10.36 10.74 -0.70
C PHE A 179 11.50 9.80 -1.12
N GLY A 180 12.02 9.92 -2.33
CA GLY A 180 13.07 9.03 -2.86
C GLY A 180 14.28 8.92 -1.97
N ASN A 181 14.82 10.04 -1.49
CA ASN A 181 15.95 10.05 -0.56
C ASN A 181 15.61 9.37 0.77
N PHE A 182 14.37 9.53 1.26
CA PHE A 182 13.92 8.87 2.48
C PHE A 182 13.82 7.35 2.29
N PHE A 183 13.23 6.90 1.18
CA PHE A 183 13.10 5.48 0.87
C PHE A 183 14.43 4.82 0.50
N ASP A 184 15.33 5.53 -0.18
CA ASP A 184 16.69 5.07 -0.48
C ASP A 184 17.50 4.91 0.82
N ASN A 185 17.38 5.86 1.75
CA ASN A 185 17.99 5.75 3.07
C ASN A 185 17.40 4.58 3.87
N LEU A 186 16.08 4.39 3.86
CA LEU A 186 15.44 3.22 4.47
C LEU A 186 15.98 1.92 3.87
N LEU A 187 16.09 1.84 2.55
CA LEU A 187 16.57 0.67 1.84
C LEU A 187 18.05 0.38 2.18
N LYS A 188 18.93 1.38 2.13
CA LYS A 188 20.36 1.23 2.45
C LYS A 188 20.63 0.95 3.93
N SER A 189 19.80 1.49 4.83
CA SER A 189 19.95 1.29 6.27
C SER A 189 19.54 -0.10 6.75
N GLY A 190 18.92 -0.90 5.87
CA GLY A 190 18.24 -2.15 6.21
C GLY A 190 16.91 -1.90 6.90
N ILE A 191 16.20 -2.97 7.27
CA ILE A 191 14.94 -2.84 8.04
C ILE A 191 15.25 -2.49 9.49
N LYS A 192 15.48 -1.19 9.71
CA LYS A 192 15.59 -0.56 11.03
C LYS A 192 14.32 0.20 11.35
N PHE A 193 14.06 0.35 12.65
CA PHE A 193 12.89 1.07 13.13
C PHE A 193 12.96 2.54 12.77
N SER A 194 11.98 3.01 11.99
CA SER A 194 11.89 4.40 11.58
C SER A 194 11.05 5.19 12.59
N TRP A 195 11.73 5.93 13.46
CA TRP A 195 11.09 6.83 14.42
C TRP A 195 10.22 7.90 13.76
N ILE A 196 10.59 8.35 12.55
CA ILE A 196 9.81 9.32 11.77
C ILE A 196 8.45 8.73 11.40
N LEU A 197 8.43 7.50 10.86
CA LEU A 197 7.19 6.81 10.51
C LEU A 197 6.36 6.47 11.75
N PHE A 198 7.01 6.15 12.87
CA PHE A 198 6.33 5.91 14.13
C PHE A 198 5.64 7.17 14.66
N LEU A 199 6.35 8.31 14.69
CA LEU A 199 5.76 9.59 15.10
C LEU A 199 4.59 9.99 14.20
N PHE A 200 4.73 9.81 12.88
CA PHE A 200 3.63 10.02 11.95
C PHE A 200 2.42 9.14 12.30
N ALA A 201 2.64 7.84 12.56
CA ALA A 201 1.57 6.92 12.95
C ALA A 201 0.89 7.34 14.27
N THR A 202 1.67 7.78 15.26
CA THR A 202 1.15 8.28 16.54
C THR A 202 0.27 9.51 16.36
N VAL A 203 0.67 10.46 15.52
CA VAL A 203 -0.11 11.66 15.20
C VAL A 203 -1.44 11.28 14.54
N VAL A 204 -1.41 10.39 13.55
CA VAL A 204 -2.63 9.93 12.85
C VAL A 204 -3.61 9.26 13.83
N ILE A 205 -3.13 8.41 14.72
CA ILE A 205 -3.97 7.75 15.74
C ILE A 205 -4.59 8.79 16.69
N PHE A 206 -3.80 9.77 17.14
CA PHE A 206 -4.28 10.82 18.03
C PHE A 206 -5.32 11.71 17.35
N LEU A 207 -5.12 12.06 16.08
CA LEU A 207 -6.10 12.79 15.27
C LEU A 207 -7.40 12.00 15.13
N ILE A 208 -7.34 10.71 14.82
CA ILE A 208 -8.52 9.84 14.73
C ILE A 208 -9.29 9.83 16.05
N LYS A 209 -8.59 9.73 17.19
CA LYS A 209 -9.21 9.77 18.52
C LYS A 209 -9.87 11.13 18.78
N TYR A 210 -9.14 12.23 18.55
CA TYR A 210 -9.62 13.59 18.75
C TYR A 210 -10.89 13.90 17.94
N PHE A 211 -10.90 13.57 16.64
CA PHE A 211 -12.08 13.78 15.79
C PHE A 211 -13.24 12.83 16.12
N SER A 212 -12.96 11.64 16.65
CA SER A 212 -14.01 10.70 17.06
C SER A 212 -14.71 11.11 18.36
N GLU A 213 -14.01 11.79 19.27
CA GLU A 213 -14.54 12.24 20.55
C GLU A 213 -15.20 13.63 20.44
N ASN A 214 -14.65 14.53 19.59
CA ASN A 214 -15.20 15.87 19.35
C ASN A 214 -16.14 15.91 18.13
N LYS A 215 -17.38 15.41 18.28
CA LYS A 215 -18.45 15.54 17.27
C LYS A 215 -18.70 16.99 16.79
N MET A 216 -18.38 18.01 17.61
CA MET A 216 -18.51 19.43 17.24
C MET A 216 -17.48 19.90 16.18
N ALA A 217 -16.26 19.37 16.18
CA ALA A 217 -15.23 19.77 15.21
C ALA A 217 -15.59 19.32 13.78
N LEU A 218 -16.16 18.12 13.64
CA LEU A 218 -16.68 17.59 12.37
C LEU A 218 -17.85 18.41 11.80
N ASN A 219 -18.73 18.94 12.67
CA ASN A 219 -19.82 19.81 12.24
C ASN A 219 -19.33 21.21 11.82
N ASN A 220 -18.28 21.72 12.43
CA ASN A 220 -17.69 23.01 12.04
C ASN A 220 -16.92 22.91 10.71
N ILE A 221 -16.19 21.82 10.46
CA ILE A 221 -15.55 21.60 9.15
C ILE A 221 -16.60 21.42 8.05
N ARG A 222 -17.70 20.70 8.32
CA ARG A 222 -18.82 20.60 7.38
C ARG A 222 -19.43 21.95 7.01
N LYS A 223 -19.52 22.88 7.97
CA LYS A 223 -20.02 24.25 7.73
C LYS A 223 -19.07 25.15 6.95
N ILE A 224 -17.78 24.84 6.93
CA ILE A 224 -16.76 25.62 6.19
C ILE A 224 -16.68 25.13 4.73
N VAL A 225 -17.02 23.86 4.47
CA VAL A 225 -16.95 23.22 3.15
C VAL A 225 -18.31 23.20 2.44
N SER A 226 -19.40 23.56 3.13
CA SER A 226 -20.73 23.85 2.55
C SER A 226 -20.87 25.32 2.22
#